data_AF-A0A7X3PJ59-F1
#
_entry.id   AF-A0A7X3PJ59-F1
#
_cell.length_a   1.000
_cell.length_b   1.000
_cell.length_c   1.000
_cell.angle_alpha   90.00
_cell.angle_beta   90.00
_cell.angle_gamma   90.00
#
_symmetry.space_group_name_H-M   'P 1'
#
loop_
_entity.id
_entity.type
_entity.pdbx_description
1 polymer ?
#
loop_
_entity_poly.entity_id
_entity_poly.type
_entity_poly.pdbx_seq_one_letter_code
_entity_poly.pdbx_strand_id
1 'polypeptide(L)' 'MRYLLDTNACIALLNNSSPPLLARLRRHKPEEVGLPAPVAYELYYGAWKSRH' A
#
# COMPACT_ATOMS: atom_id res chain seq x y z
N MET A 1 12.51 -4.30 -8.97
CA MET A 1 11.90 -3.41 -7.95
C MET A 1 12.52 -2.02 -8.03
N ARG A 2 11.68 -0.99 -8.16
CA ARG A 2 12.06 0.44 -8.29
C ARG A 2 11.40 1.32 -7.23
N TYR A 3 10.22 0.92 -6.74
CA TYR A 3 9.45 1.63 -5.73
C TYR A 3 9.12 0.68 -4.57
N LEU A 4 9.13 1.19 -3.35
CA LEU A 4 8.64 0.49 -2.15
C LEU A 4 7.50 1.32 -1.57
N LEU A 5 6.39 0.65 -1.27
CA LEU A 5 5.24 1.30 -0.63
C LEU A 5 5.47 1.40 0.87
N ASP A 6 5.13 2.55 1.44
CA ASP A 6 4.95 2.70 2.88
C ASP A 6 3.50 2.35 3.28
N THR A 7 3.25 2.31 4.59
CA THR A 7 1.94 1.97 5.15
C THR A 7 0.87 2.97 4.74
N ASN A 8 1.18 4.26 4.70
CA ASN A 8 0.22 5.31 4.35
C ASN A 8 -0.22 5.23 2.88
N ALA A 9 0.72 4.98 1.97
CA ALA A 9 0.44 4.76 0.56
C ALA A 9 -0.44 3.53 0.37
N CYS A 10 -0.16 2.43 1.09
CA CYS A 10 -1.01 1.23 1.06
C CYS A 10 -2.43 1.52 1.57
N ILE A 11 -2.57 2.20 2.72
CA ILE A 11 -3.88 2.59 3.27
C ILE A 11 -4.64 3.48 2.27
N ALA A 12 -3.96 4.46 1.67
CA ALA A 12 -4.59 5.36 0.71
C ALA A 12 -5.07 4.63 -0.57
N LEU A 13 -4.33 3.61 -1.01
CA LEU A 13 -4.73 2.74 -2.12
C LEU A 13 -5.91 1.84 -1.75
N LEU A 14 -5.86 1.19 -0.58
CA LEU A 14 -6.92 0.29 -0.09
C LEU A 14 -8.24 1.04 0.14
N ASN A 15 -8.17 2.25 0.68
CA ASN A 15 -9.34 3.10 0.92
C ASN A 15 -9.76 3.91 -0.31
N ASN A 16 -9.05 3.76 -1.44
CA ASN A 16 -9.25 4.54 -2.66
C ASN A 16 -9.29 6.07 -2.40
N SER A 17 -8.53 6.54 -1.41
CA SER A 17 -8.55 7.94 -0.95
C SER A 17 -7.53 8.83 -1.64
N SER A 18 -6.68 8.26 -2.51
CA SER A 18 -5.72 9.02 -3.32
C SER A 18 -5.76 8.62 -4.80
N PRO A 19 -6.65 9.23 -5.59
CA PRO A 19 -6.70 9.03 -7.05
C PRO A 19 -5.37 9.32 -7.78
N PRO A 20 -4.58 10.36 -7.42
CA PRO A 20 -3.28 10.61 -8.05
C PRO A 20 -2.27 9.47 -7.80
N LEU A 21 -2.26 8.91 -6.59
CA LEU A 21 -1.40 7.78 -6.24
C LEU A 21 -1.80 6.54 -7.03
N LEU A 22 -3.10 6.23 -7.10
CA LEU A 22 -3.61 5.10 -7.88
C LEU A 22 -3.29 5.24 -9.37
N ALA A 23 -3.48 6.43 -9.94
CA ALA A 23 -3.13 6.72 -11.33
C ALA A 23 -1.63 6.58 -11.59
N ARG A 24 -0.78 6.95 -10.63
CA ARG A 24 0.67 6.74 -10.74
C ARG A 24 1.05 5.27 -10.65
N LEU A 25 0.47 4.53 -9.70
CA LEU A 25 0.74 3.12 -9.50
C LEU A 25 0.38 2.30 -10.76
N ARG A 26 -0.76 2.60 -11.39
CA ARG A 26 -1.21 1.95 -12.63
C ARG A 26 -0.28 2.13 -13.83
N ARG A 27 0.65 3.09 -13.80
CA ARG A 27 1.64 3.31 -14.87
C ARG A 27 2.91 2.46 -14.70
N HIS A 28 3.05 1.77 -13.57
CA HIS A 28 4.19 0.92 -13.26
C HIS A 28 3.81 -0.55 -13.34
N LYS A 29 4.75 -1.39 -13.74
CA LYS A 29 4.53 -2.84 -13.72
C LYS A 29 4.58 -3.35 -12.28
N PRO A 30 3.84 -4.42 -11.93
CA PRO A 30 3.85 -4.98 -10.58
C PRO A 30 5.27 -5.31 -10.06
N GLU A 31 6.19 -5.78 -10.91
CA GLU A 31 7.56 -6.16 -10.52
C GLU A 31 8.44 -4.94 -10.18
N GLU A 32 7.99 -3.73 -10.56
CA GLU A 32 8.62 -2.47 -10.18
C GLU A 32 8.21 -2.01 -8.79
N VAL A 33 7.15 -2.58 -8.19
CA VAL A 33 6.60 -2.14 -6.91
C VAL A 33 6.74 -3.24 -5.86
N GLY A 34 7.42 -2.94 -4.76
CA GLY A 34 7.53 -3.82 -3.61
C GLY A 34 6.63 -3.41 -2.45
N LEU A 35 6.17 -4.41 -1.72
CA LEU A 35 5.56 -4.27 -0.40
C LEU A 35 6.55 -4.79 0.64
N PRO A 36 7.17 -3.93 1.47
CA PRO A 36 8.05 -4.37 2.55
C PRO A 36 7.31 -5.29 3.54
N ALA A 37 7.98 -6.34 4.03
CA ALA A 37 7.39 -7.24 5.02
C ALA A 37 6.91 -6.50 6.30
N PRO A 38 7.64 -5.52 6.88
CA PRO A 38 7.14 -4.76 8.03
C PRO A 38 5.83 -4.01 7.73
N VAL A 39 5.71 -3.41 6.55
CA VAL A 39 4.49 -2.72 6.11
C VAL A 39 3.32 -3.69 6.00
N ALA A 40 3.54 -4.91 5.49
CA ALA A 40 2.51 -5.95 5.47
C ALA A 40 2.03 -6.32 6.89
N TYR A 41 2.94 -6.40 7.87
CA TYR A 41 2.59 -6.64 9.27
C TYR A 41 1.81 -5.47 9.89
N GLU A 42 2.17 -4.21 9.61
CA GLU A 42 1.43 -3.05 10.08
C GLU A 42 0.00 -3.02 9.55
N LEU A 43 -0.18 -3.29 8.25
CA LEU A 43 -1.50 -3.37 7.63
C LEU A 43 -2.35 -4.48 8.24
N TYR A 44 -1.76 -5.67 8.44
CA TYR A 44 -2.43 -6.79 9.10
C TYR A 44 -2.88 -6.42 10.52
N TYR A 45 -1.97 -5.88 11.33
CA TYR A 45 -2.28 -5.49 12.70
C TYR A 45 -3.35 -4.40 12.75
N GLY A 46 -3.27 -3.39 11.87
CA GLY A 46 -4.28 -2.34 11.76
C GLY A 46 -5.68 -2.87 11.44
N ALA A 47 -5.78 -3.79 10.48
CA ALA A 47 -7.05 -4.42 10.11
C ALA A 47 -7.59 -5.36 11.21
N TRP A 48 -6.71 -6.06 11.93
CA TRP A 48 -7.09 -6.89 13.07
C TRP A 48 -7.61 -6.04 14.23
N LYS A 49 -6.93 -4.93 14.53
CA LYS A 49 -7.28 -4.01 15.62
C LYS A 49 -8.60 -3.29 15.36
N SER A 50 -8.89 -2.87 14.12
CA SER A 50 -10.13 -2.15 13.81
C SER A 50 -11.40 -3.02 13.90
N ARG A 51 -11.24 -4.34 13.99
CA ARG A 51 -12.34 -5.30 14.13
C ARG A 51 -12.73 -5.58 15.59
N HIS A 52 -12.01 -5.02 16.56
CA HIS A 52 -12.24 -5.15 18.00
C HIS A 52 -12.34 -3.77 18.66
#